data_AF-A0A359BDA3-F1
#
_entry.id   AF-A0A359BDA3-F1
#
_cell.length_a   1.000
_cell.length_b   1.000
_cell.length_c   1.000
_cell.angle_alpha   90.00
_cell.angle_beta   90.00
_cell.angle_gamma   90.00
#
_symmetry.space_group_name_H-M   'P 1'
#
loop_
_entity.id
_entity.type
_entity.pdbx_description
1 polymer ?
#
loop_
_entity_poly.entity_id
_entity_poly.type
_entity_poly.pdbx_seq_one_letter_code
_entity_poly.pdbx_strand_id
1 'polypeptide(L)'
;MGKDFVPYEKTHKLQRLLFVTVVVRDGQRDAINAILFDNEAFFCASFHGRGTAPSTIIEVMGIGELKKDVIMSVVKEERWPLLKKDLEKRFGVSSLSKGIAYVCPVDSVMGVSIYKMLSNTQFSEKLSLKERIESKIEEKNENKVEKEEKNEQL
;
A
#
# COMPACT_ATOMS: atom_id res chain seq x y z
N MET A 1 -12.80 27.50 24.26
CA MET A 1 -13.74 27.20 23.15
C MET A 1 -13.14 26.05 22.36
N GLY A 2 -13.44 24.81 22.79
CA GLY A 2 -12.93 23.61 22.12
C GLY A 2 -13.65 23.47 20.79
N LYS A 3 -12.91 23.32 19.69
CA LYS A 3 -13.52 22.96 18.41
C LYS A 3 -14.26 21.63 18.60
N ASP A 4 -15.50 21.56 18.15
CA ASP A 4 -16.25 20.30 18.13
C ASP A 4 -15.44 19.25 17.36
N PHE A 5 -15.15 18.13 18.01
CA PHE A 5 -14.42 17.04 17.38
C PHE A 5 -15.35 16.37 16.37
N VAL A 6 -15.05 16.58 15.08
CA VAL A 6 -15.74 15.88 13.99
C VAL A 6 -14.91 14.64 13.62
N PRO A 7 -15.47 13.42 13.72
CA PRO A 7 -14.78 12.21 13.30
C PRO A 7 -14.32 12.27 11.84
N TYR A 8 -13.12 11.77 11.57
CA TYR A 8 -12.51 11.81 10.23
C TYR A 8 -13.38 11.11 9.17
N GLU A 9 -14.04 10.02 9.55
CA GLU A 9 -14.94 9.24 8.69
C GLU A 9 -16.15 10.03 8.19
N LYS A 10 -16.60 11.05 8.93
CA LYS A 10 -17.73 11.90 8.53
C LYS A 10 -17.34 12.98 7.52
N THR A 11 -16.05 13.23 7.35
CA THR A 11 -15.52 14.31 6.51
C THR A 11 -14.78 13.79 5.28
N HIS A 12 -14.30 12.55 5.30
CA HIS A 12 -13.51 11.94 4.23
C HIS A 12 -13.98 10.54 3.91
N LYS A 13 -13.93 10.16 2.62
CA LYS A 13 -14.18 8.78 2.19
C LYS A 13 -13.02 7.88 2.64
N LEU A 14 -13.33 6.85 3.43
CA LEU A 14 -12.33 5.89 3.87
C LEU A 14 -12.01 4.86 2.79
N GLN A 15 -10.74 4.47 2.73
CA GLN A 15 -10.26 3.33 1.96
C GLN A 15 -10.12 2.15 2.90
N ARG A 16 -10.64 0.99 2.48
CA ARG A 16 -10.48 -0.24 3.24
C ARG A 16 -9.05 -0.73 3.11
N LEU A 17 -8.47 -1.14 4.23
CA LEU A 17 -7.10 -1.63 4.30
C LEU A 17 -7.10 -3.13 4.59
N LEU A 18 -6.14 -3.83 3.98
CA LEU A 18 -5.89 -5.25 4.20
C LEU A 18 -4.50 -5.41 4.80
N PHE A 19 -4.41 -6.21 5.85
CA PHE A 19 -3.15 -6.69 6.39
C PHE A 19 -2.75 -7.95 5.64
N VAL A 20 -1.67 -7.87 4.88
CA VAL A 20 -1.18 -8.97 4.04
C VAL A 20 -0.06 -9.67 4.78
N THR A 21 -0.11 -10.99 4.81
CA THR A 21 1.00 -11.83 5.27
C THR A 21 1.36 -12.83 4.19
N VAL A 22 2.66 -12.90 3.89
CA VAL A 22 3.24 -13.80 2.90
C VAL A 22 4.32 -14.63 3.57
N VAL A 23 4.21 -15.95 3.47
CA VAL A 23 5.17 -16.91 4.01
C VAL A 23 5.79 -17.67 2.85
N VAL A 24 7.10 -17.55 2.68
CA VAL A 24 7.86 -18.19 1.59
C VAL A 24 9.09 -18.91 2.13
N ARG A 25 9.74 -19.70 1.28
CA ARG A 25 11.06 -20.27 1.54
C ARG A 25 12.10 -19.14 1.71
N ASP A 26 13.12 -19.40 2.52
CA ASP A 26 14.29 -18.51 2.67
C ASP A 26 14.87 -18.12 1.30
N GLY A 27 15.33 -16.88 1.18
CA GLY A 27 15.86 -16.31 -0.07
C GLY A 27 14.81 -15.88 -1.09
N GLN A 28 13.51 -16.01 -0.80
CA GLN A 28 12.44 -15.47 -1.65
C GLN A 28 11.94 -14.08 -1.21
N ARG A 29 12.39 -13.59 -0.04
CA ARG A 29 11.98 -12.31 0.55
C ARG A 29 12.03 -11.13 -0.41
N ASP A 30 13.16 -10.92 -1.09
CA ASP A 30 13.36 -9.71 -1.89
C ASP A 30 12.39 -9.63 -3.05
N ALA A 31 12.08 -10.77 -3.68
CA ALA A 31 11.07 -10.82 -4.73
C ALA A 31 9.66 -10.54 -4.21
N ILE A 32 9.32 -10.99 -3.01
CA ILE A 32 8.03 -10.67 -2.39
C ILE A 32 7.95 -9.20 -1.99
N ASN A 33 9.03 -8.64 -1.43
CA ASN A 33 9.11 -7.22 -1.10
C ASN A 33 8.94 -6.34 -2.34
N ALA A 34 9.56 -6.71 -3.47
CA ALA A 34 9.37 -6.01 -4.73
C ALA A 34 7.91 -6.04 -5.20
N ILE A 35 7.27 -7.22 -5.19
CA ILE A 35 5.85 -7.36 -5.57
C ILE A 35 4.94 -6.53 -4.67
N LEU A 36 5.18 -6.53 -3.35
CA LEU A 36 4.41 -5.73 -2.41
C LEU A 36 4.60 -4.23 -2.67
N PHE A 37 5.84 -3.79 -2.87
CA PHE A 37 6.16 -2.40 -3.17
C PHE A 37 5.50 -1.92 -4.48
N ASP A 38 5.58 -2.71 -5.55
CA ASP A 38 4.95 -2.42 -6.84
C ASP A 38 3.42 -2.33 -6.74
N ASN A 39 2.84 -2.98 -5.72
CA ASN A 39 1.41 -2.95 -5.41
C ASN A 39 1.03 -1.92 -4.32
N GLU A 40 1.88 -0.91 -4.11
CA GLU A 40 1.66 0.20 -3.17
C GLU A 40 1.51 -0.23 -1.70
N ALA A 41 2.21 -1.29 -1.30
CA ALA A 41 2.40 -1.58 0.12
C ALA A 41 3.04 -0.40 0.84
N PHE A 42 2.45 0.00 1.98
CA PHE A 42 2.99 1.11 2.76
C PHE A 42 4.34 0.78 3.41
N PHE A 43 4.47 -0.44 3.93
CA PHE A 43 5.68 -0.94 4.58
C PHE A 43 5.83 -2.43 4.31
N CYS A 44 7.05 -2.96 4.46
CA CYS A 44 7.28 -4.40 4.47
C CYS A 44 8.09 -4.77 5.71
N ALA A 45 7.49 -5.51 6.63
CA ALA A 45 8.17 -6.05 7.79
C ALA A 45 8.54 -7.52 7.50
N SER A 46 9.83 -7.84 7.53
CA SER A 46 10.33 -9.17 7.20
C SER A 46 10.92 -9.86 8.43
N PHE A 47 10.52 -11.11 8.65
CA PHE A 47 10.93 -11.92 9.79
C PHE A 47 11.45 -13.26 9.30
N HIS A 48 12.41 -13.82 10.03
CA HIS A 48 12.87 -15.18 9.80
C HIS A 48 11.95 -16.11 10.59
N GLY A 49 11.32 -17.04 9.90
CA GLY A 49 10.48 -18.07 10.46
C GLY A 49 11.12 -19.45 10.32
N ARG A 50 10.61 -20.41 11.10
CA ARG A 50 10.90 -21.82 10.92
C ARG A 50 9.59 -22.54 10.62
N GLY A 51 9.54 -23.22 9.48
CA GLY A 51 8.41 -24.02 9.06
C GLY A 51 8.23 -25.25 9.94
N THR A 52 7.02 -25.79 9.93
CA THR A 52 6.60 -26.91 10.80
C THR A 52 6.67 -28.27 10.13
N ALA A 53 7.14 -28.35 8.87
CA ALA A 53 7.18 -29.61 8.12
C ALA A 53 8.15 -30.60 8.81
N PRO A 54 7.63 -31.66 9.45
CA PRO A 54 8.48 -32.62 10.12
C PRO A 54 8.99 -33.58 9.06
N SER A 55 10.29 -33.67 8.89
CA SER A 55 10.84 -34.95 8.47
C SER A 55 12.16 -35.16 9.19
N THR A 56 12.17 -36.19 10.02
CA THR A 56 13.32 -36.63 10.80
C THR A 56 14.55 -36.83 9.91
N ILE A 57 14.35 -37.18 8.63
CA ILE A 57 15.43 -37.30 7.62
C ILE A 57 16.05 -35.94 7.23
N ILE A 58 15.26 -34.86 7.20
CA ILE A 58 15.72 -33.49 6.87
C ILE A 58 16.56 -32.91 8.01
N GLU A 59 16.16 -33.12 9.26
CA GLU A 59 16.92 -32.67 10.43
C GLU A 59 18.22 -33.46 10.59
N VAL A 60 18.21 -34.76 10.31
CA VAL A 60 19.40 -35.64 10.41
C VAL A 60 20.41 -35.36 9.29
N MET A 61 19.96 -35.12 8.06
CA MET A 61 20.86 -34.90 6.94
C MET A 61 21.18 -33.42 6.64
N GLY A 62 20.46 -32.47 7.25
CA GLY A 62 20.61 -31.04 6.99
C GLY A 62 20.16 -30.58 5.59
N ILE A 63 19.48 -31.44 4.82
CA ILE A 63 19.18 -31.25 3.38
C ILE A 63 17.76 -30.70 3.15
N GLY A 64 17.08 -30.19 4.18
CA GLY A 64 15.76 -29.58 4.02
C GLY A 64 15.64 -28.22 4.70
N GLU A 65 15.18 -27.24 3.92
CA GLU A 65 15.00 -25.89 4.41
C GLU A 65 13.71 -25.77 5.24
N LEU A 66 13.90 -25.87 6.55
CA LEU A 66 12.92 -25.43 7.53
C LEU A 66 12.85 -23.90 7.60
N LYS A 67 13.83 -23.16 7.06
CA LYS A 67 13.83 -21.70 7.09
C LYS A 67 12.76 -21.13 6.17
N LYS A 68 12.00 -20.19 6.71
CA LYS A 68 10.96 -19.45 6.02
C LYS A 68 11.21 -17.96 6.20
N ASP A 69 10.77 -17.19 5.22
CA ASP A 69 10.61 -15.76 5.36
C ASP A 69 9.14 -15.44 5.52
N VAL A 70 8.81 -14.66 6.56
CA VAL A 70 7.48 -14.12 6.80
C VAL A 70 7.54 -12.63 6.51
N ILE A 71 6.77 -12.18 5.52
CA ILE A 71 6.67 -10.79 5.13
C ILE A 71 5.25 -10.31 5.46
N MET A 72 5.16 -9.23 6.21
CA MET A 72 3.91 -8.60 6.60
C MET A 72 3.85 -7.18 6.08
N SER A 73 2.66 -6.77 5.65
CA SER A 73 2.43 -5.46 5.06
C SER A 73 0.97 -5.02 5.20
N VAL A 74 0.69 -3.76 4.85
CA VAL A 74 -0.65 -3.22 4.69
C VAL A 74 -0.79 -2.65 3.28
N VAL A 75 -1.89 -3.01 2.63
CA VAL A 75 -2.28 -2.52 1.30
C VAL A 75 -3.71 -2.02 1.31
N LYS A 76 -4.07 -1.18 0.35
CA LYS A 76 -5.47 -0.83 0.09
C LYS A 76 -6.19 -2.02 -0.54
N GLU A 77 -7.45 -2.24 -0.18
CA GLU A 77 -8.25 -3.36 -0.69
C GLU A 77 -8.38 -3.33 -2.22
N GLU A 78 -8.44 -2.14 -2.82
CA GLU A 78 -8.48 -1.96 -4.28
C GLU A 78 -7.24 -2.55 -5.01
N ARG A 79 -6.09 -2.69 -4.32
CA ARG A 79 -4.86 -3.26 -4.86
C ARG A 79 -4.83 -4.79 -4.78
N TRP A 80 -5.70 -5.39 -3.98
CA TRP A 80 -5.71 -6.84 -3.76
C TRP A 80 -5.81 -7.68 -5.05
N PRO A 81 -6.68 -7.36 -6.03
CA PRO A 81 -6.77 -8.16 -7.25
C PRO A 81 -5.47 -8.20 -8.05
N LEU A 82 -4.74 -7.08 -8.11
CA LEU A 82 -3.44 -7.00 -8.80
C LEU A 82 -2.37 -7.74 -8.01
N LEU A 83 -2.27 -7.47 -6.72
CA LEU A 83 -1.31 -8.12 -5.82
C LEU A 83 -1.49 -9.65 -5.81
N LYS A 84 -2.73 -10.11 -5.73
CA LYS A 84 -3.06 -11.55 -5.77
C LYS A 84 -2.52 -12.19 -7.05
N LYS A 85 -2.76 -11.56 -8.20
CA LYS A 85 -2.29 -12.06 -9.51
C LYS A 85 -0.76 -12.14 -9.57
N ASP A 86 -0.07 -11.13 -9.06
CA ASP A 86 1.40 -11.10 -9.05
C ASP A 86 2.00 -12.16 -8.11
N LEU A 87 1.37 -12.35 -6.94
CA LEU A 87 1.74 -13.43 -6.01
C LEU A 87 1.49 -14.82 -6.59
N GLU A 88 0.34 -15.05 -7.24
CA GLU A 88 0.03 -16.30 -7.94
C GLU A 88 1.04 -16.59 -9.04
N LYS A 89 1.39 -15.58 -9.83
CA LYS A 89 2.44 -15.69 -10.86
C LYS A 89 3.78 -16.06 -10.22
N ARG A 90 4.17 -15.40 -9.12
CA ARG A 90 5.43 -15.69 -8.41
C ARG A 90 5.47 -17.10 -7.87
N PHE A 91 4.39 -17.57 -7.27
CA PHE A 91 4.30 -18.93 -6.71
C PHE A 91 4.26 -20.00 -7.80
N GLY A 92 3.81 -19.66 -9.01
CA GLY A 92 3.82 -20.53 -10.18
C GLY A 92 5.17 -20.69 -10.89
N VAL A 93 6.19 -19.88 -10.56
CA VAL A 93 7.49 -19.92 -11.25
C VAL A 93 8.23 -21.24 -11.04
N SER A 94 8.21 -21.77 -9.82
CA SER A 94 8.92 -23.02 -9.49
C SER A 94 8.41 -23.62 -8.19
N SER A 95 8.79 -24.88 -7.91
CA SER A 95 8.53 -25.53 -6.63
C SER A 95 9.21 -24.83 -5.43
N LEU A 96 10.33 -24.14 -5.67
CA LEU A 96 11.09 -23.41 -4.65
C LEU A 96 10.49 -22.03 -4.33
N SER A 97 9.79 -21.42 -5.30
CA SER A 97 9.13 -20.12 -5.16
C SER A 97 7.74 -20.19 -4.54
N LYS A 98 7.28 -21.40 -4.17
CA LYS A 98 5.98 -21.59 -3.51
C LYS A 98 5.94 -20.94 -2.14
N GLY A 99 4.77 -20.43 -1.80
CA GLY A 99 4.47 -19.85 -0.49
C GLY A 99 2.99 -19.90 -0.19
N ILE A 100 2.64 -19.29 0.94
CA ILE A 100 1.27 -19.04 1.36
C ILE A 100 1.13 -17.54 1.52
N ALA A 101 0.11 -16.96 0.90
CA ALA A 101 -0.25 -15.57 1.10
C ALA A 101 -1.70 -15.49 1.54
N TYR A 102 -1.98 -14.68 2.55
CA TYR A 102 -3.33 -14.42 3.01
C TYR A 102 -3.48 -12.97 3.44
N VAL A 103 -4.73 -12.53 3.51
CA VAL A 103 -5.09 -11.17 3.91
C VAL A 103 -6.12 -11.21 5.02
N CYS A 104 -5.99 -10.27 5.95
CA CYS A 104 -6.98 -10.00 6.98
C CYS A 104 -7.48 -8.57 6.80
N PRO A 105 -8.80 -8.32 6.77
CA PRO A 105 -9.31 -6.95 6.77
C PRO A 105 -8.89 -6.24 8.06
N VAL A 106 -8.49 -4.98 7.93
CA VAL A 106 -8.18 -4.11 9.08
C VAL A 106 -9.46 -3.38 9.48
N ASP A 107 -9.98 -3.68 10.66
CA ASP A 107 -11.24 -3.08 11.14
C ASP A 107 -11.04 -1.65 11.67
N SER A 108 -9.89 -1.34 12.27
CA SER A 108 -9.62 -0.04 12.86
C SER A 108 -8.13 0.30 12.83
N VAL A 109 -7.83 1.59 12.68
CA VAL A 109 -6.49 2.16 12.78
C VAL A 109 -6.55 3.34 13.74
N MET A 110 -5.69 3.32 14.76
CA MET A 110 -5.59 4.42 15.70
C MET A 110 -4.76 5.57 15.10
N GLY A 111 -5.35 6.75 15.04
CA GLY A 111 -4.68 7.97 14.59
C GLY A 111 -4.86 8.27 13.10
N VAL A 112 -5.42 9.44 12.79
CA VAL A 112 -5.69 9.87 11.41
C VAL A 112 -4.41 9.99 10.59
N SER A 113 -3.31 10.45 11.19
CA SER A 113 -2.01 10.55 10.50
C SER A 113 -1.50 9.18 10.05
N ILE A 114 -1.60 8.17 10.93
CA ILE A 114 -1.17 6.79 10.63
C ILE A 114 -2.07 6.19 9.55
N TYR A 115 -3.39 6.37 9.67
CA TYR A 115 -4.32 5.97 8.61
C TYR A 115 -3.94 6.58 7.26
N LYS A 116 -3.71 7.91 7.21
CA LYS A 116 -3.33 8.60 5.97
C LYS A 116 -2.01 8.09 5.37
N MET A 117 -1.06 7.71 6.22
CA MET A 117 0.18 7.07 5.81
C MET A 117 -0.10 5.69 5.21
N LEU A 118 -0.80 4.82 5.94
CA LEU A 118 -1.13 3.45 5.51
C LEU A 118 -1.99 3.39 4.24
N SER A 119 -2.91 4.34 4.07
CA SER A 119 -3.73 4.46 2.86
C SER A 119 -3.03 5.22 1.73
N ASN A 120 -1.80 5.70 1.95
CA ASN A 120 -1.04 6.53 1.00
C ASN A 120 -1.83 7.76 0.49
N THR A 121 -2.77 8.29 1.29
CA THR A 121 -3.63 9.41 0.89
C THR A 121 -2.94 10.76 1.03
N GLN A 122 -1.83 10.84 1.78
CA GLN A 122 -1.04 12.08 1.90
C GLN A 122 -0.51 12.59 0.56
N PHE A 123 -0.25 11.70 -0.40
CA PHE A 123 0.22 12.09 -1.73
C PHE A 123 -0.93 12.58 -2.62
N SER A 124 -2.08 11.90 -2.56
CA SER A 124 -3.27 12.22 -3.35
C SER A 124 -3.88 13.58 -2.97
N GLU A 125 -3.98 13.89 -1.67
CA GLU A 125 -4.52 15.18 -1.21
C GLU A 125 -3.65 16.36 -1.70
N LYS A 126 -2.32 16.25 -1.61
CA LYS A 126 -1.39 17.28 -2.07
C LYS A 126 -1.43 17.49 -3.58
N LEU A 127 -1.57 16.40 -4.36
CA LEU A 127 -1.67 16.48 -5.81
C LEU A 127 -2.95 17.20 -6.24
N SER A 128 -4.11 16.87 -5.65
CA SER A 128 -5.38 17.54 -5.98
C SER A 128 -5.41 19.01 -5.55
N LEU A 129 -4.71 19.36 -4.45
CA LEU A 129 -4.59 20.76 -4.03
C LEU A 129 -3.74 21.55 -5.01
N LYS A 130 -2.68 20.95 -5.56
CA LYS A 130 -1.83 21.58 -6.57
C LYS A 130 -2.62 21.84 -7.87
N GLU A 131 -3.36 20.84 -8.35
CA GLU A 131 -4.24 20.96 -9.53
C GLU A 131 -5.34 22.02 -9.33
N ARG A 132 -5.92 22.09 -8.12
CA ARG A 132 -6.91 23.12 -7.75
C ARG A 132 -6.32 24.53 -7.65
N ILE A 133 -5.05 24.66 -7.31
CA ILE A 133 -4.35 25.95 -7.26
C ILE A 133 -4.00 26.38 -8.68
N GLU A 134 -3.51 25.48 -9.53
CA GLU A 134 -3.17 25.74 -10.93
C GLU A 134 -4.40 26.21 -11.73
N SER A 135 -5.53 25.51 -11.61
CA SER A 135 -6.80 25.92 -12.24
C SER A 135 -7.30 27.31 -11.79
N LYS A 136 -7.19 27.64 -10.49
CA LYS A 136 -7.55 28.98 -9.99
C LYS A 136 -6.60 30.09 -10.46
N ILE A 137 -5.34 29.76 -10.74
CA ILE A 137 -4.37 30.73 -11.28
C ILE A 137 -4.68 31.00 -12.76
N GLU A 138 -5.04 29.97 -13.53
CA GLU A 138 -5.47 30.11 -14.93
C GLU A 138 -6.74 30.96 -15.05
N GLU A 139 -7.79 30.65 -14.29
CA GLU A 139 -9.04 31.45 -14.27
C GLU A 139 -8.76 32.92 -13.91
N LYS A 140 -7.82 33.17 -12.98
CA LYS A 140 -7.49 34.54 -12.56
C LYS A 140 -6.69 35.31 -13.63
N ASN A 141 -5.90 34.62 -14.44
CA ASN A 141 -5.14 35.21 -15.53
C ASN A 141 -6.06 35.55 -16.72
N GLU A 142 -6.96 34.65 -17.10
CA GLU A 142 -7.96 34.89 -18.17
C GLU A 142 -8.85 36.11 -17.84
N ASN A 143 -9.36 36.17 -16.61
CA ASN A 143 -10.16 37.30 -16.13
C ASN A 143 -9.38 38.63 -16.04
N LYS A 144 -8.05 38.58 -16.07
CA LYS A 144 -7.19 39.78 -16.05
C LYS A 144 -6.95 40.29 -17.47
N VAL A 145 -6.75 39.39 -18.44
CA VAL A 145 -6.63 39.71 -19.87
C VAL A 145 -7.94 40.34 -20.39
N GLU A 146 -9.10 39.77 -20.05
CA GLU A 146 -10.40 40.34 -20.46
C GLU A 146 -10.69 41.73 -19.87
N LYS A 147 -10.06 42.08 -18.73
CA LYS A 147 -10.19 43.41 -18.10
C LYS A 147 -9.23 44.43 -18.69
N GLU A 148 -8.06 44.00 -19.14
CA GLU A 148 -7.09 44.86 -19.81
C GLU A 148 -7.57 45.20 -21.24
N GLU A 149 -8.12 44.23 -21.98
CA GLU A 149 -8.69 44.47 -23.32
C GLU A 149 -9.92 45.40 -23.31
N LYS A 150 -10.73 45.39 -22.24
CA LYS A 150 -11.88 46.29 -22.08
C LYS A 150 -11.48 47.72 -21.67
N ASN A 151 -10.30 47.91 -21.09
CA ASN A 151 -9.81 49.23 -20.69
C ASN A 151 -9.06 49.96 -21.82
N GLU A 152 -8.56 49.25 -22.84
CA GLU A 152 -7.93 49.86 -24.03
C GLU A 152 -8.93 50.30 -25.12
N GLN A 153 -10.22 49.98 -24.97
CA GLN A 153 -11.29 50.34 -25.91
C GLN A 153 -12.15 51.55 -25.45
N LEU A 154 -11.70 52.31 -24.46
CA LEU A 154 -12.30 53.55 -23.93
C LEU A 154 -11.30 54.71 -24.05
#